data_AF-A0AAD4ZCQ1-F1
#
_entry.id   AF-A0AAD4ZCQ1-F1
#
_cell.length_a   1.000
_cell.length_b   1.000
_cell.length_c   1.000
_cell.angle_alpha   90.00
_cell.angle_beta   90.00
_cell.angle_gamma   90.00
#
_symmetry.space_group_name_H-M   'P 1'
#
loop_
_entity.id
_entity.type
_entity.pdbx_description
1 polymer ?
#
loop_
_entity_poly.entity_id
_entity_poly.type
_entity_poly.pdbx_seq_one_letter_code
_entity_poly.pdbx_strand_id
1 'polypeptide(L)'
;MRQAGGSIETYYNTLQSLWREIDFRRPNMMEYESDIKRYNDILHEDRVYIFLDGLDDRLDKARSDVLHMTPFPTVDQAYAYVRREDVRQAVMMGSSDRATGAGLAAKSAPRSSPPTRAGQPHNSSTAAHLQIQSYATAAGNSEQ
;
A
#
# COMPACT_ATOMS: atom_id res chain seq x y z
N MET A 1 -13.53 -19.22 -1.91
CA MET A 1 -14.15 -17.91 -2.25
C MET A 1 -13.29 -17.29 -3.33
N ARG A 2 -13.85 -16.55 -4.30
CA ARG A 2 -13.08 -15.93 -5.38
C ARG A 2 -13.55 -14.49 -5.61
N GLN A 3 -12.69 -13.67 -6.19
CA GLN A 3 -12.97 -12.29 -6.59
C GLN A 3 -14.13 -12.24 -7.62
N ALA A 4 -14.13 -13.15 -8.60
CA ALA A 4 -15.22 -13.37 -9.55
C ALA A 4 -15.67 -12.11 -10.30
N GLY A 5 -14.70 -11.29 -10.73
CA GLY A 5 -14.95 -10.01 -11.42
C GLY A 5 -15.32 -8.85 -10.48
N GLY A 6 -15.47 -9.09 -9.18
CA GLY A 6 -15.70 -8.06 -8.17
C GLY A 6 -14.44 -7.24 -7.84
N SER A 7 -14.60 -6.26 -6.96
CA SER A 7 -13.45 -5.45 -6.49
C SER A 7 -12.54 -6.29 -5.58
N ILE A 8 -11.22 -6.08 -5.69
CA ILE A 8 -10.23 -6.74 -4.82
C ILE A 8 -10.46 -6.34 -3.36
N GLU A 9 -10.90 -5.11 -3.11
CA GLU A 9 -11.19 -4.60 -1.78
C GLU A 9 -12.35 -5.34 -1.11
N THR A 10 -13.46 -5.56 -1.82
CA THR A 10 -14.60 -6.33 -1.29
C THR A 10 -14.21 -7.79 -1.00
N TYR A 11 -13.47 -8.41 -1.92
CA TYR A 11 -12.96 -9.76 -1.75
C TYR A 11 -12.05 -9.88 -0.52
N TYR A 12 -11.07 -8.98 -0.40
CA TYR A 12 -10.14 -8.96 0.72
C TYR A 12 -10.83 -8.71 2.07
N ASN A 13 -11.77 -7.76 2.12
CA ASN A 13 -12.53 -7.46 3.33
C ASN A 13 -13.36 -8.66 3.80
N THR A 14 -13.87 -9.46 2.87
CA THR A 14 -14.64 -10.67 3.20
C THR A 14 -13.73 -11.75 3.78
N LEU A 15 -12.53 -11.96 3.20
CA LEU A 15 -11.53 -12.86 3.76
C LEU A 15 -11.09 -12.42 5.17
N GLN A 16 -10.82 -11.13 5.36
CA GLN A 16 -10.48 -10.56 6.67
C GLN A 16 -11.58 -10.80 7.71
N SER A 17 -12.85 -10.65 7.32
CA SER A 17 -13.98 -10.97 8.21
C SER A 17 -14.00 -12.45 8.61
N LEU A 18 -13.81 -13.35 7.66
CA LEU A 18 -13.79 -14.79 7.92
C LEU A 18 -12.60 -15.20 8.80
N TRP A 19 -11.41 -14.69 8.53
CA TRP A 19 -10.24 -14.98 9.35
C TRP A 19 -10.42 -14.48 10.78
N ARG A 20 -10.96 -13.29 10.99
CA ARG A 20 -11.29 -12.80 12.35
C ARG A 20 -12.29 -13.71 13.06
N GLU A 21 -13.30 -14.21 12.36
CA GLU A 21 -14.25 -15.16 12.95
C GLU A 21 -13.58 -16.50 13.30
N ILE A 22 -12.69 -17.00 12.44
CA ILE A 22 -11.91 -18.22 12.68
C ILE A 22 -11.00 -18.02 13.90
N ASP A 23 -10.26 -16.93 13.96
CA ASP A 23 -9.34 -16.61 15.05
C ASP A 23 -10.08 -16.48 16.38
N PHE A 24 -11.26 -15.87 16.37
CA PHE A 24 -12.13 -15.77 17.54
C PHE A 24 -12.63 -17.14 18.02
N ARG A 25 -13.05 -18.02 17.10
CA ARG A 25 -13.57 -19.35 17.44
C ARG A 25 -12.47 -20.36 17.77
N ARG A 26 -11.22 -20.11 17.36
CA ARG A 26 -10.10 -21.04 17.47
C ARG A 26 -8.83 -20.32 17.96
N PRO A 27 -8.81 -19.90 19.24
CA PRO A 27 -7.63 -19.27 19.82
C PRO A 27 -6.43 -20.23 19.81
N ASN A 28 -5.23 -19.68 19.65
CA ASN A 28 -3.99 -20.46 19.77
C ASN A 28 -3.76 -20.84 21.24
N MET A 29 -3.61 -22.15 21.52
CA MET A 29 -3.42 -22.69 22.87
C MET A 29 -1.94 -22.96 23.20
N MET A 30 -1.01 -22.62 22.31
CA MET A 30 0.43 -22.78 22.56
C MET A 30 0.91 -21.81 23.64
N GLU A 31 1.82 -22.27 24.50
CA GLU A 31 2.37 -21.48 25.62
C GLU A 31 3.75 -20.90 25.32
N TYR A 32 4.53 -21.55 24.45
CA TYR A 32 5.90 -21.14 24.13
C TYR A 32 5.94 -20.13 22.98
N GLU A 33 6.68 -19.03 23.19
CA GLU A 33 6.80 -17.93 22.22
C GLU A 33 7.34 -18.38 20.86
N SER A 34 8.30 -19.31 20.84
CA SER A 34 8.85 -19.88 19.60
C SER A 34 7.79 -20.58 18.76
N ASP A 35 6.90 -21.32 19.42
CA ASP A 35 5.87 -22.12 18.78
C ASP A 35 4.73 -21.22 18.31
N ILE A 36 4.35 -20.23 19.12
CA ILE A 36 3.40 -19.18 18.76
C ILE A 36 3.89 -18.44 17.51
N LYS A 37 5.17 -18.03 17.48
CA LYS A 37 5.76 -17.36 16.32
C LYS A 37 5.72 -18.26 15.10
N ARG A 38 6.17 -19.51 15.21
CA ARG A 38 6.17 -20.47 14.09
C ARG A 38 4.76 -20.71 13.55
N TYR A 39 3.77 -20.85 14.44
CA TYR A 39 2.36 -21.00 14.09
C TYR A 39 1.83 -19.77 13.34
N ASN A 40 2.10 -18.56 13.83
CA ASN A 40 1.67 -17.33 13.18
C ASN A 40 2.34 -17.17 11.80
N ASP A 41 3.63 -17.48 11.68
CA ASP A 41 4.34 -17.42 10.40
C ASP A 41 3.65 -18.34 9.35
N ILE A 42 3.32 -19.58 9.71
CA ILE A 42 2.60 -20.53 8.85
C ILE A 42 1.19 -20.02 8.54
N LEU A 43 0.45 -19.55 9.55
CA LEU A 43 -0.91 -19.04 9.38
C LEU A 43 -0.96 -17.84 8.43
N HIS A 44 0.00 -16.93 8.54
CA HIS A 44 0.12 -15.78 7.64
C HIS A 44 0.45 -16.21 6.21
N GLU A 45 1.33 -17.18 6.04
CA GLU A 45 1.69 -17.77 4.75
C GLU A 45 0.47 -18.44 4.08
N ASP A 46 -0.28 -19.26 4.83
CA ASP A 46 -1.52 -19.89 4.35
C ASP A 46 -2.56 -18.85 3.90
N ARG A 47 -2.69 -17.74 4.63
CA ARG A 47 -3.62 -16.66 4.28
C ARG A 47 -3.23 -15.96 2.98
N VAL A 48 -1.93 -15.82 2.70
CA VAL A 48 -1.45 -15.29 1.42
C VAL A 48 -1.85 -16.24 0.30
N TYR A 49 -1.62 -17.55 0.44
CA TYR A 49 -2.02 -18.51 -0.59
C TYR A 49 -3.53 -18.50 -0.85
N ILE A 50 -4.35 -18.50 0.20
CA ILE A 50 -5.81 -18.41 0.08
C ILE A 50 -6.23 -17.12 -0.64
N PHE A 51 -5.63 -15.98 -0.27
CA PHE A 51 -5.89 -14.70 -0.93
C PHE A 51 -5.58 -14.78 -2.43
N LEU A 52 -4.38 -15.25 -2.78
CA LEU A 52 -3.87 -15.34 -4.14
C LEU A 52 -4.66 -16.31 -5.03
N ASP A 53 -5.09 -17.44 -4.49
CA ASP A 53 -5.85 -18.48 -5.22
C ASP A 53 -7.24 -17.98 -5.66
N GLY A 54 -7.86 -17.12 -4.86
CA GLY A 54 -9.15 -16.54 -5.20
C GLY A 54 -9.10 -15.30 -6.10
N LEU A 55 -7.91 -14.80 -6.48
CA LEU A 55 -7.79 -13.67 -7.42
C LEU A 55 -8.21 -14.05 -8.84
N ASP A 56 -8.75 -13.07 -9.58
CA ASP A 56 -9.07 -13.24 -11.00
C ASP A 56 -7.81 -13.39 -11.87
N ASP A 57 -7.92 -14.13 -12.97
CA ASP A 57 -6.79 -14.53 -13.82
C ASP A 57 -6.05 -13.34 -14.47
N ARG A 58 -6.69 -12.17 -14.60
CA ARG A 58 -6.01 -10.95 -15.08
C ARG A 58 -4.87 -10.49 -14.16
N LEU A 59 -4.87 -10.95 -12.91
CA LEU A 59 -3.87 -10.64 -11.89
C LEU A 59 -2.79 -11.73 -11.78
N ASP A 60 -2.74 -12.70 -12.70
CA ASP A 60 -1.75 -13.79 -12.68
C ASP A 60 -0.31 -13.30 -12.57
N LYS A 61 0.03 -12.20 -13.25
CA LYS A 61 1.35 -11.57 -13.11
C LYS A 61 1.58 -11.07 -11.68
N ALA A 62 0.60 -10.38 -11.09
CA ALA A 62 0.70 -9.92 -9.71
C ALA A 62 0.83 -11.09 -8.73
N ARG A 63 0.09 -12.19 -8.98
CA ARG A 63 0.17 -13.44 -8.22
C ARG A 63 1.60 -14.01 -8.27
N SER A 64 2.16 -14.14 -9.47
CA SER A 64 3.53 -14.60 -9.66
C SER A 64 4.53 -13.69 -8.94
N ASP A 65 4.41 -12.38 -9.08
CA ASP A 65 5.35 -11.43 -8.48
C ASP A 65 5.33 -11.53 -6.93
N VAL A 66 4.16 -11.71 -6.31
CA VAL A 66 4.03 -11.91 -4.85
C VAL A 66 4.69 -13.22 -4.41
N LEU A 67 4.50 -14.32 -5.15
CA LEU A 67 5.10 -15.62 -4.83
C LEU A 67 6.64 -15.63 -4.87
N HIS A 68 7.25 -14.71 -5.62
CA HIS A 68 8.70 -14.57 -5.72
C HIS A 68 9.29 -13.53 -4.75
N MET A 69 8.48 -12.87 -3.91
CA MET A 69 8.99 -11.89 -2.94
C MET A 69 9.84 -12.56 -1.86
N THR A 70 10.89 -11.87 -1.43
CA THR A 70 11.76 -12.30 -0.34
C THR A 70 12.09 -11.13 0.58
N PRO A 71 11.76 -11.18 1.88
CA PRO A 71 11.05 -12.27 2.57
C PRO A 71 9.62 -12.45 2.04
N PHE A 72 9.03 -13.62 2.30
CA PHE A 72 7.65 -13.90 1.90
C PHE A 72 6.71 -12.89 2.58
N PRO A 73 5.78 -12.27 1.83
CA PRO A 73 5.03 -11.13 2.34
C PRO A 73 3.94 -11.57 3.30
N THR A 74 3.51 -10.66 4.17
CA THR A 74 2.25 -10.85 4.91
C THR A 74 1.05 -10.69 3.98
N VAL A 75 -0.11 -11.15 4.43
CA VAL A 75 -1.35 -11.02 3.64
C VAL A 75 -1.72 -9.56 3.33
N ASP A 76 -1.46 -8.62 4.26
CA ASP A 76 -1.67 -7.19 4.02
C ASP A 76 -0.71 -6.62 2.98
N GLN A 77 0.56 -7.05 3.01
CA GLN A 77 1.57 -6.65 2.02
C GLN A 77 1.23 -7.20 0.63
N ALA A 78 0.83 -8.47 0.55
CA ALA A 78 0.35 -9.08 -0.69
C ALA A 78 -0.88 -8.34 -1.25
N TYR A 79 -1.86 -8.04 -0.40
CA TYR A 79 -3.03 -7.24 -0.78
C TYR A 79 -2.65 -5.86 -1.30
N ALA A 80 -1.79 -5.12 -0.58
CA ALA A 80 -1.37 -3.79 -0.99
C ALA A 80 -0.66 -3.81 -2.36
N TYR A 81 0.19 -4.81 -2.60
CA TYR A 81 0.86 -4.99 -3.88
C TYR A 81 -0.15 -5.27 -5.01
N VAL A 82 -1.03 -6.25 -4.80
CA VAL A 82 -2.03 -6.65 -5.78
C VAL A 82 -3.00 -5.50 -6.10
N ARG A 83 -3.45 -4.75 -5.08
CA ARG A 83 -4.32 -3.57 -5.26
C ARG A 83 -3.63 -2.48 -6.09
N ARG A 84 -2.34 -2.22 -5.84
CA ARG A 84 -1.57 -1.26 -6.64
C ARG A 84 -1.47 -1.71 -8.09
N GLU A 85 -1.25 -2.99 -8.33
CA GLU A 85 -1.14 -3.55 -9.68
C GLU A 85 -2.49 -3.51 -10.42
N ASP A 86 -3.59 -3.80 -9.73
CA ASP A 86 -4.95 -3.67 -10.25
C ASP A 86 -5.24 -2.25 -10.76
N VAL A 87 -4.96 -1.25 -9.93
CA VAL A 87 -5.12 0.16 -10.31
C VAL A 87 -4.21 0.53 -11.49
N ARG A 88 -2.96 0.05 -11.49
CA ARG A 88 -2.01 0.30 -12.59
C ARG A 88 -2.54 -0.25 -13.92
N GLN A 89 -3.04 -1.49 -13.92
CA GLN A 89 -3.63 -2.12 -15.09
C GLN A 89 -4.85 -1.35 -15.59
N ALA A 90 -5.75 -0.96 -14.68
CA ALA A 90 -6.94 -0.18 -15.02
C ALA A 90 -6.57 1.16 -15.70
N VAL A 91 -5.56 1.87 -15.19
CA VAL A 91 -5.07 3.12 -15.78
C VAL A 91 -4.42 2.89 -17.15
N MET A 92 -3.59 1.86 -17.30
CA MET A 92 -2.94 1.54 -18.58
C MET A 92 -3.98 1.18 -19.65
N MET A 93 -4.97 0.36 -19.31
CA MET A 93 -6.05 -0.02 -20.22
C MET A 93 -6.96 1.16 -20.56
N GLY A 94 -7.29 2.02 -19.58
CA GLY A 94 -8.06 3.25 -19.80
C GLY A 94 -7.31 4.37 -20.55
N SER A 95 -5.99 4.26 -20.69
CA SER A 95 -5.16 5.21 -21.45
C SER A 95 -5.06 4.89 -22.94
N SER A 96 -5.42 3.66 -23.35
CA SER A 96 -5.39 3.24 -24.76
C SER A 96 -6.36 4.04 -25.64
N ASP A 97 -7.41 4.62 -25.06
CA ASP A 97 -8.38 5.45 -25.80
C ASP A 97 -7.93 6.92 -25.98
N ARG A 98 -6.78 7.33 -25.39
CA ARG A 98 -6.31 8.73 -25.43
C ARG A 98 -4.95 8.92 -26.13
N ALA A 99 -4.38 7.87 -26.71
CA ALA A 99 -3.08 7.93 -27.38
C ALA A 99 -3.16 8.29 -28.88
N THR A 100 -4.17 9.05 -29.31
CA THR A 100 -4.18 9.69 -30.63
C THR A 100 -4.32 11.19 -30.47
N GLY A 101 -3.20 11.90 -30.39
CA GLY A 101 -3.16 13.35 -30.60
C GLY A 101 -2.67 14.18 -29.42
N ALA A 102 -1.36 14.35 -29.33
CA ALA A 102 -0.76 15.63 -28.92
C ALA A 102 0.69 15.66 -29.42
N GLY A 103 0.89 16.10 -30.66
CA GLY A 103 2.21 16.41 -31.20
C GLY A 103 2.83 17.59 -30.43
N LEU A 104 4.04 17.41 -29.92
CA LEU A 104 4.82 18.47 -29.32
C LEU A 104 5.51 19.28 -30.43
N ALA A 105 4.87 20.36 -30.87
CA ALA A 105 5.53 21.38 -31.69
C ALA A 105 6.40 22.28 -30.79
N ALA A 106 7.70 22.00 -30.74
CA ALA A 106 8.69 22.89 -30.14
C ALA A 106 8.92 24.09 -31.07
N LYS A 107 8.26 25.23 -30.80
CA LYS A 107 8.61 26.51 -31.44
C LYS A 107 9.79 27.15 -30.69
N SER A 108 10.94 27.20 -31.34
CA SER A 108 12.11 27.96 -30.92
C SER A 108 11.91 29.45 -31.20
N ALA A 109 12.09 30.32 -30.21
CA ALA A 109 12.25 31.76 -30.40
C ALA A 109 13.50 32.26 -29.64
N PRO A 110 14.33 33.14 -30.24
CA PRO A 110 15.62 33.53 -29.67
C PRO A 110 15.53 34.71 -28.69
N ARG A 111 16.64 34.85 -27.95
CA ARG A 111 16.93 35.69 -26.78
C ARG A 111 16.94 37.21 -27.06
N SER A 112 16.58 37.99 -26.04
CA SER A 112 17.23 39.28 -25.71
C SER A 112 16.92 39.71 -24.26
N SER A 113 17.94 40.18 -23.53
CA SER A 113 17.86 40.83 -22.20
C SER A 113 18.66 42.15 -22.25
N PRO A 114 18.71 42.99 -21.19
CA PRO A 114 17.66 43.66 -20.39
C PRO A 114 17.90 45.21 -20.39
N PRO A 115 17.28 46.05 -19.52
CA PRO A 115 18.02 46.41 -18.30
C PRO A 115 17.19 46.71 -17.01
N THR A 116 17.84 46.38 -15.90
CA THR A 116 17.91 46.97 -14.54
C THR A 116 16.95 48.09 -14.12
N ARG A 117 16.23 47.89 -13.00
CA ARG A 117 16.10 48.91 -11.93
C ARG A 117 15.71 48.29 -10.57
N ALA A 118 16.33 48.88 -9.54
CA ALA A 118 16.38 48.50 -8.13
C ALA A 118 15.05 48.50 -7.37
N GLY A 119 15.02 47.72 -6.27
CA GLY A 119 14.04 47.87 -5.19
C GLY A 119 13.87 46.63 -4.32
N GLN A 120 14.80 46.40 -3.38
CA GLN A 120 14.52 45.63 -2.15
C GLN A 120 13.74 46.55 -1.19
N PRO A 121 12.85 46.04 -0.32
CA PRO A 121 13.36 45.44 0.90
C PRO A 121 12.60 44.20 1.40
N HIS A 122 13.25 43.58 2.38
CA HIS A 122 13.01 42.32 3.04
C HIS A 122 11.84 42.33 4.02
N ASN A 123 11.12 41.21 4.10
CA ASN A 123 10.45 40.72 5.30
C ASN A 123 10.18 39.22 5.19
N SER A 124 11.12 38.44 5.74
CA SER A 124 11.04 36.98 5.87
C SER A 124 10.19 36.62 7.09
N SER A 125 9.04 35.98 6.85
CA SER A 125 8.32 35.17 7.84
C SER A 125 7.43 34.22 7.03
N THR A 126 7.67 32.91 7.00
CA THR A 126 7.09 32.00 7.99
C THR A 126 7.85 30.68 7.88
N ALA A 127 8.54 30.30 8.95
CA ALA A 127 9.14 28.97 9.08
C ALA A 127 8.03 27.93 9.31
N ALA A 128 8.20 26.78 8.66
CA ALA A 128 7.34 25.61 8.78
C ALA A 128 7.26 25.13 10.23
N HIS A 129 6.04 25.10 10.78
CA HIS A 129 5.73 24.47 12.06
C HIS A 129 5.10 23.10 11.78
N LEU A 130 5.91 22.05 11.86
CA LEU A 130 5.45 20.66 11.96
C LEU A 130 5.95 20.13 13.30
N GLN A 131 5.14 20.36 14.35
CA GLN A 131 5.34 19.74 15.65
C GLN A 131 4.66 18.36 15.61
N ILE A 132 5.48 17.31 15.67
CA ILE A 132 5.06 15.94 15.87
C ILE A 132 4.51 15.83 17.30
N GLN A 133 3.26 15.42 17.44
CA GLN A 133 2.65 15.07 18.73
C GLN A 133 3.14 13.68 19.14
N SER A 134 3.95 13.61 20.19
CA SER A 134 4.21 12.38 20.95
C SER A 134 3.09 12.19 21.98
N TYR A 135 2.45 11.02 21.97
CA TYR A 135 1.57 10.59 23.05
C TYR A 135 2.29 9.59 23.97
N ALA A 136 2.24 9.93 25.26
CA ALA A 136 2.15 9.16 26.51
C ALA A 136 2.60 7.66 26.52
N THR A 137 3.23 7.11 27.56
CA THR A 137 2.88 7.16 28.99
C THR A 137 4.05 6.60 29.82
N ALA A 138 4.51 7.31 30.85
CA ALA A 138 5.35 6.73 31.90
C ALA A 138 4.48 6.52 33.15
N ALA A 139 4.29 5.26 33.53
CA ALA A 139 3.68 4.86 34.79
C ALA A 139 4.61 5.22 35.95
N GLY A 140 4.17 6.14 36.80
CA GLY A 140 4.82 6.47 38.07
C GLY A 140 4.17 5.69 39.20
N ASN A 141 4.97 4.81 39.80
CA ASN A 141 4.65 3.99 40.97
C ASN A 141 4.05 4.78 42.13
N SER A 142 3.00 4.22 42.71
CA SER A 142 2.67 4.40 44.11
C SER A 142 2.24 3.03 44.65
N GLU A 143 3.13 2.38 45.41
CA GLU A 143 2.75 1.46 46.49
C GLU A 143 3.98 1.02 47.31
N GLN A 144 3.86 1.28 48.61
CA GLN A 144 4.55 0.73 49.80
C GLN A 144 6.00 1.10 50.09
#